data_AF-A0A1F4PID3-F1
#
_entry.id   AF-A0A1F4PID3-F1
#
_cell.length_a   1.000
_cell.length_b   1.000
_cell.length_c   1.000
_cell.angle_alpha   90.00
_cell.angle_beta   90.00
_cell.angle_gamma   90.00
#
_symmetry.space_group_name_H-M   'P 1'
#
loop_
_entity.id
_entity.type
_entity.pdbx_description
1 polymer ?
#
loop_
_entity_poly.entity_id
_entity_poly.type
_entity_poly.pdbx_seq_one_letter_code
_entity_poly.pdbx_strand_id
1 'polypeptide(L)'
;MNKILKKYGFNIIFLFTNILFIFLLIYKKTTFSHLNYEKQKLDNNLEDLVKEKQKLEQELLIIKEPRKIQRFAQKKLGMQKVKISQVKKI
;
A
#
# COMPACT_ATOMS: atom_id res chain seq x y z
N MET A 1 24.05 -55.07 -24.27
CA MET A 1 23.54 -53.79 -23.74
C MET A 1 24.09 -52.65 -24.61
N ASN A 2 23.21 -51.95 -25.33
CA ASN A 2 23.48 -51.34 -26.64
C ASN A 2 24.55 -50.24 -26.67
N LYS A 3 25.59 -50.40 -27.51
CA LYS A 3 26.62 -49.38 -27.84
C LYS A 3 26.01 -48.03 -28.27
N ILE A 4 24.81 -48.07 -28.84
CA ILE A 4 24.01 -46.91 -29.25
C ILE A 4 23.62 -46.05 -28.02
N LEU A 5 23.18 -46.68 -26.92
CA LEU A 5 22.80 -45.97 -25.70
C LEU A 5 24.01 -45.27 -25.05
N LYS A 6 25.21 -45.84 -25.18
CA LYS A 6 26.45 -45.23 -24.69
C LYS A 6 26.89 -44.01 -25.53
N LYS A 7 26.61 -44.02 -26.84
CA LYS A 7 26.97 -42.95 -27.77
C LYS A 7 25.99 -41.77 -27.73
N TYR A 8 24.70 -42.03 -27.56
CA TYR A 8 23.66 -41.00 -27.54
C TYR A 8 23.14 -40.66 -26.15
N GLY A 9 23.46 -41.46 -25.14
CA GLY A 9 23.00 -41.27 -23.76
C GLY A 9 23.39 -39.92 -23.19
N PHE A 10 24.61 -39.44 -23.46
CA PHE A 10 25.04 -38.11 -23.04
C PHE A 10 24.17 -37.00 -23.65
N ASN A 11 23.90 -37.07 -24.96
CA ASN A 11 23.07 -36.09 -25.65
C ASN A 11 21.62 -36.10 -25.16
N ILE A 12 21.09 -37.29 -24.88
CA ILE A 12 19.73 -37.45 -24.33
C ILE A 12 19.67 -36.85 -22.93
N ILE A 13 20.60 -37.19 -22.04
CA ILE A 13 20.67 -36.64 -20.68
C ILE A 13 20.84 -35.12 -20.72
N PHE A 14 21.72 -34.61 -21.58
CA PHE A 14 21.92 -33.18 -21.75
C PHE A 14 20.62 -32.48 -22.18
N LEU A 15 19.89 -33.04 -23.14
CA LEU A 15 18.64 -32.47 -23.62
C LEU A 15 17.57 -32.46 -22.52
N PHE A 16 17.44 -33.55 -21.76
CA PHE A 16 16.53 -33.62 -20.61
C PHE A 16 16.89 -32.60 -19.52
N THR A 17 18.18 -32.44 -19.19
CA THR A 17 18.62 -31.44 -18.20
C THR A 17 18.28 -30.03 -18.64
N ASN A 18 18.45 -29.71 -19.93
CA ASN A 18 18.09 -28.39 -20.45
C ASN A 18 16.58 -28.15 -20.40
N ILE A 19 15.77 -29.13 -20.78
CA ILE A 19 14.30 -29.04 -20.69
C ILE A 19 13.89 -28.80 -19.23
N LEU A 20 14.44 -29.58 -18.29
CA LEU A 20 14.15 -29.44 -16.87
C LEU A 20 14.55 -28.05 -16.33
N PHE A 21 15.70 -27.53 -16.79
CA PHE A 21 16.17 -26.20 -16.42
C PHE A 21 15.24 -25.10 -16.95
N ILE A 22 14.76 -25.22 -18.19
CA ILE A 22 13.78 -24.29 -18.77
C ILE A 22 12.49 -24.30 -17.95
N PHE A 23 11.97 -25.48 -17.59
CA PHE A 23 10.79 -25.59 -16.73
C PHE A 23 10.99 -24.94 -15.36
N LEU A 24 12.16 -25.14 -14.75
CA LEU A 24 12.49 -24.55 -13.45
C LEU A 24 12.56 -23.02 -13.54
N LEU A 25 13.15 -22.48 -14.61
CA LEU A 25 13.18 -21.03 -14.86
C LEU A 25 11.78 -20.45 -15.06
N ILE A 26 10.93 -21.12 -15.83
CA ILE A 26 9.53 -20.70 -16.03
C ILE A 26 8.78 -20.72 -14.71
N TYR A 27 8.87 -21.82 -13.95
CA TYR A 27 8.23 -21.96 -12.64
C TYR A 27 8.65 -20.83 -11.71
N LYS A 28 9.96 -20.58 -11.58
CA LYS A 28 10.49 -19.49 -10.76
C LYS A 28 9.94 -18.14 -11.19
N LYS A 29 9.92 -17.85 -12.50
CA LYS A 29 9.38 -16.59 -13.03
C LYS A 29 7.89 -16.44 -12.72
N THR A 30 7.10 -17.48 -12.90
CA THR A 30 5.65 -17.45 -12.62
C THR A 30 5.37 -17.19 -11.16
N THR A 31 6.05 -17.90 -10.25
CA THR A 31 5.90 -17.69 -8.80
C THR A 31 6.34 -16.29 -8.40
N PHE A 32 7.46 -15.80 -8.95
CA PHE A 32 7.94 -14.46 -8.66
C PHE A 32 6.98 -13.38 -9.17
N SER A 33 6.44 -13.53 -10.38
CA SER A 33 5.45 -12.60 -10.93
C SER A 33 4.17 -12.56 -10.11
N HIS A 34 3.68 -13.71 -9.63
CA HIS A 34 2.51 -13.76 -8.76
C HIS A 34 2.75 -13.03 -7.44
N LEU A 35 3.85 -13.36 -6.75
CA LEU A 35 4.21 -12.71 -5.49
C LEU A 35 4.42 -11.20 -5.66
N ASN A 36 5.01 -10.77 -6.78
CA ASN A 36 5.21 -9.36 -7.05
C ASN A 36 3.89 -8.64 -7.33
N TYR A 37 2.93 -9.29 -8.01
CA TYR A 37 1.60 -8.73 -8.21
C TYR A 37 0.82 -8.62 -6.91
N GLU A 38 0.86 -9.64 -6.05
CA GLU A 38 0.22 -9.59 -4.73
C GLU A 38 0.83 -8.50 -3.86
N LYS A 39 2.16 -8.38 -3.86
CA LYS A 39 2.86 -7.31 -3.17
C LYS A 39 2.41 -5.94 -3.70
N GLN A 40 2.40 -5.75 -5.01
CA GLN A 40 1.98 -4.48 -5.61
C GLN A 40 0.52 -4.13 -5.26
N LYS A 41 -0.36 -5.12 -5.23
CA LYS A 41 -1.75 -4.94 -4.79
C LYS A 41 -1.83 -4.49 -3.32
N LEU A 42 -1.05 -5.12 -2.44
CA LEU A 42 -0.99 -4.75 -1.03
C LEU A 42 -0.39 -3.35 -0.84
N ASP A 43 0.66 -3.01 -1.57
CA ASP A 43 1.31 -1.70 -1.52
C ASP A 43 0.33 -0.60 -1.97
N ASN A 44 -0.43 -0.82 -3.04
CA ASN A 44 -1.47 0.12 -3.50
C ASN A 44 -2.57 0.31 -2.45
N ASN A 45 -3.06 -0.78 -1.86
CA ASN A 45 -4.09 -0.70 -0.80
C ASN A 45 -3.57 0.07 0.42
N LEU A 46 -2.30 -0.13 0.80
CA LEU A 46 -1.67 0.59 1.88
C LEU A 46 -1.58 2.08 1.55
N GLU A 47 -1.16 2.43 0.34
CA GLU A 47 -1.07 3.82 -0.11
C GLU A 47 -2.43 4.52 -0.04
N ASP A 48 -3.50 3.86 -0.48
CA ASP A 48 -4.86 4.41 -0.44
C ASP A 48 -5.34 4.62 1.00
N LEU A 49 -5.10 3.65 1.90
CA LEU A 49 -5.41 3.78 3.33
C LEU A 49 -4.63 4.92 3.99
N VAL A 50 -3.35 5.11 3.64
CA VAL A 50 -2.53 6.20 4.16
C VAL A 50 -3.06 7.55 3.67
N LYS A 51 -3.46 7.67 2.40
CA LYS A 51 -4.09 8.88 1.87
C LYS A 51 -5.40 9.19 2.59
N GLU A 52 -6.24 8.19 2.81
CA GLU A 52 -7.51 8.36 3.53
C GLU A 52 -7.28 8.80 4.97
N LYS A 53 -6.35 8.15 5.68
CA LYS A 53 -5.95 8.55 7.03
C LYS A 53 -5.48 10.01 7.07
N GLN A 54 -4.59 10.41 6.17
CA GLN A 54 -4.08 11.78 6.11
C GLN A 54 -5.19 12.79 5.84
N LYS A 55 -6.14 12.45 4.96
CA LYS A 55 -7.32 13.27 4.69
C LYS A 55 -8.18 13.45 5.94
N LEU A 56 -8.47 12.37 6.65
CA LEU A 56 -9.25 12.41 7.89
C LEU A 56 -8.53 13.20 8.99
N GLU A 57 -7.21 13.06 9.12
CA GLU A 57 -6.40 13.85 10.05
C GLU A 57 -6.47 15.36 9.72
N GLN A 58 -6.40 15.72 8.43
CA GLN A 58 -6.55 17.10 8.00
C GLN A 58 -7.96 17.64 8.27
N GLU A 59 -9.01 16.87 7.98
CA GLU A 59 -10.39 17.23 8.28
C GLU A 59 -10.60 17.45 9.78
N LEU A 60 -10.06 16.54 10.61
CA LEU A 60 -10.11 16.64 12.06
C LEU A 60 -9.38 17.89 12.56
N LEU A 61 -8.20 18.21 12.01
CA LEU A 61 -7.47 19.43 12.35
C LEU A 61 -8.25 20.69 11.97
N ILE A 62 -8.89 20.69 10.80
CA ILE A 62 -9.74 21.79 10.34
C ILE A 62 -10.95 22.00 11.27
N ILE A 63 -11.62 20.92 11.67
CA ILE A 63 -12.77 20.97 12.58
C ILE A 63 -12.34 21.44 13.97
N LYS A 64 -11.20 20.94 14.47
CA LYS A 64 -10.66 21.33 15.77
C LYS A 64 -10.05 22.72 15.78
N GLU A 65 -9.93 23.39 14.63
CA GLU A 65 -9.27 24.70 14.53
C GLU A 65 -10.09 25.76 15.29
N PRO A 66 -9.62 26.21 16.48
CA PRO A 66 -10.43 27.04 17.35
C PRO A 66 -10.73 28.41 16.74
N ARG A 67 -9.88 28.86 15.81
CA ARG A 67 -10.07 30.11 15.06
C ARG A 67 -11.27 30.04 14.10
N LYS A 68 -11.52 28.89 13.46
CA LYS A 68 -12.70 28.68 12.61
C LYS A 68 -13.97 28.65 13.45
N ILE A 69 -13.94 27.94 14.58
CA ILE A 69 -15.06 27.90 15.53
C ILE A 69 -15.36 29.31 16.06
N GLN A 70 -14.34 30.07 16.45
CA GLN A 70 -14.49 31.43 16.96
C GLN A 70 -15.04 32.39 15.89
N ARG A 71 -14.58 32.28 14.64
CA ARG A 71 -15.14 33.05 13.50
C ARG A 71 -16.59 32.67 13.20
N PHE A 72 -16.93 31.39 13.26
CA PHE A 72 -18.31 30.93 13.08
C PHE A 72 -19.22 31.46 14.19
N ALA A 73 -18.81 31.31 15.45
CA ALA A 73 -19.54 31.83 16.60
C ALA A 73 -19.75 33.35 16.51
N GLN A 74 -18.72 34.10 16.11
CA GLN A 74 -18.83 35.55 15.95
C GLN A 74 -19.70 35.98 14.77
N LYS A 75 -19.55 35.35 13.60
CA LYS A 75 -20.21 35.80 12.35
C LYS A 75 -21.62 35.22 12.15
N LYS A 76 -21.83 33.95 12.48
CA LYS A 76 -23.11 33.24 12.27
C LYS A 76 -24.00 33.28 13.50
N LEU A 77 -23.42 33.23 14.70
CA LEU A 77 -24.17 33.20 15.97
C LEU A 77 -24.16 34.56 16.70
N GLY A 78 -23.51 35.59 16.12
CA GLY A 78 -23.45 36.93 16.71
C GLY A 78 -22.72 37.01 18.05
N MET A 79 -21.97 35.97 18.45
CA MET A 79 -21.30 35.92 19.75
C MET A 79 -20.14 36.91 19.79
N GLN A 80 -20.05 37.72 20.85
CA GLN A 80 -18.95 38.67 21.02
C GLN A 80 -17.85 38.09 21.90
N LYS A 81 -16.61 38.53 21.68
CA LYS A 81 -15.47 38.09 22.49
C LYS A 81 -15.54 38.77 23.86
N VAL A 82 -16.06 38.07 24.86
CA VAL A 82 -16.16 38.58 26.23
C VAL A 82 -14.82 38.43 26.94
N LYS A 83 -14.35 39.48 27.63
CA LYS A 83 -13.20 39.34 28.54
C LYS A 83 -13.67 38.64 29.81
N ILE A 84 -12.87 37.73 30.36
CA ILE A 84 -13.20 37.00 31.61
C ILE A 84 -13.52 37.98 32.75
N SER A 85 -12.90 39.16 32.76
CA SER A 85 -13.18 40.24 33.72
C SER A 85 -14.59 40.84 33.64
N GLN A 86 -15.33 40.59 32.55
CA GLN A 86 -16.70 41.07 32.33
C GLN A 86 -17.76 39.99 32.65
N VAL A 87 -17.34 38.75 32.92
CA VAL A 87 -18.26 37.67 33.31
C VAL A 87 -18.45 37.75 34.83
N LYS A 88 -19.58 38.30 35.26
CA LYS A 88 -19.97 38.29 36.67
C LYS A 88 -20.19 36.83 37.06
N LYS A 89 -19.45 36.34 38.07
CA LYS A 89 -19.68 35.01 38.66
C LYS A 89 -21.15 34.91 39.08
N ILE A 90 -21.87 33.94 38.53
CA ILE A 90 -23.17 33.48 39.04
C ILE A 90 -22.87 32.55 40.21
#